data_AF-A0A3D4UL16-F1
#
_entry.id   AF-A0A3D4UL16-F1
#
_cell.length_a   1.000
_cell.length_b   1.000
_cell.length_c   1.000
_cell.angle_alpha   90.00
_cell.angle_beta   90.00
_cell.angle_gamma   90.00
#
_symmetry.space_group_name_H-M   'P 1'
#
loop_
_entity.id
_entity.type
_entity.pdbx_description
1 polymer ?
#
loop_
_entity_poly.entity_id
_entity_poly.type
_entity_poly.pdbx_seq_one_letter_code
_entity_poly.pdbx_strand_id
1 'polypeptide(L)'
;KYEADAIEWAIERLTELRVLNDEEYARMVVRSQLSRKPAGRRLLSGKLREKGIEQSIIDLVLDEALEERDPLADARKLAQQAARSISDRHAPEVRVRRITGRLARRGFDFDVIRRVVDELDLR
;
A
#
# COMPACT_ATOMS: atom_id res chain seq x y z
N LYS A 1 27.45 -20.43 -10.99
CA LYS A 1 26.11 -20.80 -10.47
C LYS A 1 26.34 -21.67 -9.25
N TYR A 2 25.64 -21.42 -8.16
CA TYR A 2 25.69 -22.30 -6.98
C TYR A 2 24.82 -23.53 -7.24
N GLU A 3 25.15 -24.66 -6.63
CA GLU A 3 24.33 -25.87 -6.69
C GLU A 3 23.08 -25.71 -5.81
N ALA A 4 21.98 -26.38 -6.18
CA ALA A 4 20.69 -26.23 -5.51
C ALA A 4 20.77 -26.58 -4.01
N ASP A 5 21.45 -27.68 -3.69
CA ASP A 5 21.64 -28.16 -2.32
C ASP A 5 22.40 -27.15 -1.44
N ALA A 6 23.35 -26.41 -2.02
CA ALA A 6 24.09 -25.37 -1.32
C ALA A 6 23.23 -24.12 -1.05
N ILE A 7 22.28 -23.82 -1.93
CA ILE A 7 21.31 -22.73 -1.75
C ILE A 7 20.31 -23.11 -0.65
N GLU A 8 19.79 -24.32 -0.69
CA GLU A 8 18.80 -24.83 0.26
C GLU A 8 19.37 -24.88 1.68
N TRP A 9 20.58 -25.44 1.84
CA TRP A 9 21.31 -25.42 3.12
C TRP A 9 21.58 -24.01 3.65
N ALA A 10 21.94 -23.06 2.76
CA ALA A 10 22.16 -21.68 3.16
C ALA A 10 20.87 -20.99 3.62
N ILE A 11 19.74 -21.24 2.94
CA ILE A 11 18.43 -20.72 3.34
C ILE A 11 18.02 -21.28 4.71
N GLU A 12 18.14 -22.59 4.91
CA GLU A 12 17.82 -23.24 6.19
C GLU A 12 18.69 -22.66 7.31
N ARG A 13 20.01 -22.56 7.09
CA ARG A 13 20.93 -22.05 8.10
C ARG A 13 20.68 -20.58 8.44
N LEU A 14 20.36 -19.74 7.46
CA LEU A 14 20.03 -18.33 7.68
C LEU A 14 18.66 -18.14 8.36
N THR A 15 17.72 -19.04 8.11
CA THR A 15 16.40 -19.07 8.78
C THR A 15 16.54 -19.51 10.23
N GLU A 16 17.32 -20.57 10.51
CA GLU A 16 17.64 -21.01 11.89
C GLU A 16 18.28 -19.91 12.72
N LEU A 17 19.18 -19.14 12.10
CA LEU A 17 19.87 -18.02 12.75
C LEU A 17 18.97 -16.77 12.90
N ARG A 18 17.69 -16.82 12.48
CA ARG A 18 16.75 -15.69 12.39
C ARG A 18 17.27 -14.49 11.57
N VAL A 19 18.22 -14.73 10.68
CA VAL A 19 18.78 -13.71 9.78
C VAL A 19 17.82 -13.47 8.60
N LEU A 20 17.01 -14.47 8.24
CA LEU A 20 15.86 -14.36 7.36
C LEU A 20 14.57 -14.38 8.20
N ASN A 21 13.89 -13.23 8.27
CA ASN A 21 12.58 -13.09 8.91
C ASN A 21 11.66 -12.30 7.98
N ASP A 22 10.86 -13.02 7.20
CA ASP A 22 9.93 -12.43 6.22
C ASP A 22 8.87 -11.55 6.86
N GLU A 23 8.47 -11.87 8.09
CA GLU A 23 7.52 -11.09 8.88
C GLU A 23 8.10 -9.72 9.26
N GLU A 24 9.32 -9.70 9.80
CA GLU A 24 10.01 -8.45 10.17
C GLU A 24 10.31 -7.60 8.94
N TYR A 25 10.75 -8.25 7.86
CA TYR A 25 10.94 -7.61 6.57
C TYR A 25 9.64 -7.00 6.03
N ALA A 26 8.53 -7.74 6.08
CA ALA A 26 7.22 -7.25 5.67
C ALA A 26 6.77 -6.04 6.50
N ARG A 27 6.91 -6.10 7.84
CA ARG A 27 6.64 -4.96 8.73
C ARG A 27 7.48 -3.74 8.36
N MET A 28 8.78 -3.92 8.10
CA MET A 28 9.66 -2.84 7.66
C MET A 28 9.19 -2.21 6.34
N VAL A 29 8.82 -3.04 5.36
CA VAL A 29 8.34 -2.57 4.06
C VAL A 29 7.05 -1.76 4.22
N VAL A 30 6.08 -2.27 4.98
CA VAL A 30 4.80 -1.59 5.24
C VAL A 30 5.03 -0.27 5.97
N ARG A 31 5.81 -0.26 7.05
CA ARG A 31 6.17 0.95 7.80
C ARG A 31 6.82 2.00 6.91
N SER A 32 7.76 1.60 6.04
CA SER A 32 8.43 2.49 5.09
C SER A 32 7.47 3.06 4.04
N GLN A 33 6.46 2.30 3.61
CA GLN A 33 5.44 2.80 2.69
C GLN A 33 4.51 3.82 3.35
N LEU A 34 4.04 3.51 4.57
CA LEU A 34 3.10 4.35 5.32
C LEU A 34 3.75 5.64 5.82
N SER A 35 5.04 5.63 6.17
CA SER A 35 5.78 6.83 6.61
C SER A 35 5.94 7.86 5.49
N ARG A 36 5.99 7.42 4.22
CA ARG A 36 6.13 8.31 3.06
C ARG A 36 4.80 8.96 2.70
N LYS A 37 3.75 8.14 2.50
CA LYS A 37 2.40 8.59 2.11
C LYS A 37 1.36 7.56 2.58
N PRO A 38 0.11 7.95 2.84
CA PRO A 38 -0.96 7.00 3.08
C PRO A 38 -1.08 5.96 1.97
N ALA A 39 -1.40 4.72 2.32
CA ALA A 39 -1.54 3.59 1.39
C ALA A 39 -2.62 2.64 1.89
N GLY A 40 -3.42 2.10 0.96
CA GLY A 40 -4.43 1.10 1.28
C GLY A 40 -3.90 -0.33 1.12
N ARG A 41 -4.66 -1.29 1.66
CA ARG A 41 -4.33 -2.72 1.73
C ARG A 41 -3.90 -3.28 0.37
N ARG A 42 -4.59 -2.92 -0.71
CA ARG A 42 -4.33 -3.47 -2.06
C ARG A 42 -2.91 -3.19 -2.56
N LEU A 43 -2.41 -1.97 -2.31
CA LEU A 43 -1.05 -1.60 -2.74
C LEU A 43 0.01 -2.24 -1.85
N LEU A 44 -0.21 -2.27 -0.54
CA LEU A 44 0.73 -2.87 0.40
C LEU A 44 0.86 -4.39 0.16
N SER A 45 -0.28 -5.07 0.00
CA SER A 45 -0.32 -6.50 -0.36
C SER A 45 0.39 -6.78 -1.70
N GLY A 46 0.15 -5.96 -2.73
CA GLY A 46 0.84 -6.09 -4.01
C GLY A 46 2.37 -5.96 -3.86
N LYS A 47 2.84 -4.98 -3.08
CA LYS A 47 4.27 -4.78 -2.83
C LYS A 47 4.92 -5.93 -2.06
N LEU A 48 4.22 -6.56 -1.14
CA LEU A 48 4.73 -7.71 -0.40
C LEU A 48 4.73 -8.97 -1.27
N ARG A 49 3.70 -9.17 -2.10
CA ARG A 49 3.66 -10.26 -3.09
C ARG A 49 4.78 -10.15 -4.13
N GLU A 50 5.05 -8.94 -4.63
CA GLU A 50 6.20 -8.67 -5.52
C GLU A 50 7.54 -9.01 -4.88
N LYS A 51 7.60 -9.05 -3.54
CA LYS A 51 8.79 -9.40 -2.75
C LYS A 51 8.86 -10.87 -2.36
N GLY A 52 7.89 -11.68 -2.78
CA GLY A 52 7.84 -13.11 -2.48
C GLY A 52 7.32 -13.45 -1.08
N ILE A 53 6.72 -12.49 -0.36
CA ILE A 53 6.19 -12.73 0.98
C ILE A 53 4.91 -13.57 0.90
N GLU A 54 4.81 -14.59 1.75
CA GLU A 54 3.66 -15.48 1.82
C GLU A 54 2.37 -14.74 2.21
N GLN A 55 1.23 -15.18 1.67
CA GLN A 55 -0.06 -14.53 1.89
C GLN A 55 -0.45 -14.48 3.38
N SER A 56 -0.12 -15.50 4.17
CA SER A 56 -0.37 -15.53 5.62
C SER A 56 0.35 -14.40 6.37
N ILE A 57 1.63 -14.18 6.07
CA ILE A 57 2.44 -13.07 6.61
C ILE A 57 1.88 -11.72 6.15
N ILE A 58 1.48 -11.63 4.87
CA ILE A 58 0.87 -10.41 4.34
C ILE A 58 -0.39 -10.05 5.12
N ASP A 59 -1.30 -10.99 5.33
CA ASP A 59 -2.54 -10.69 6.03
C ASP A 59 -2.28 -10.28 7.48
N LEU A 60 -1.43 -11.02 8.20
CA LEU A 60 -1.03 -10.69 9.57
C LEU A 60 -0.46 -9.27 9.68
N VAL A 61 0.55 -8.94 8.88
CA VAL A 61 1.23 -7.64 8.94
C VAL A 61 0.32 -6.49 8.50
N LEU A 62 -0.58 -6.73 7.54
CA LEU A 62 -1.51 -5.69 7.09
C LEU A 62 -2.67 -5.48 8.06
N ASP A 63 -3.13 -6.52 8.74
CA ASP A 63 -4.13 -6.40 9.80
C ASP A 63 -3.55 -5.55 10.95
N GLU A 64 -2.36 -5.90 11.44
CA GLU A 64 -1.64 -5.12 12.47
C GLU A 64 -1.43 -3.65 12.05
N ALA A 65 -0.92 -3.42 10.83
CA ALA A 65 -0.52 -2.08 10.41
C ALA A 65 -1.68 -1.15 10.05
N LEU A 66 -2.86 -1.70 9.73
CA LEU A 66 -4.02 -0.95 9.29
C LEU A 66 -5.14 -0.87 10.34
N GLU A 67 -5.08 -1.64 11.43
CA GLU A 67 -6.10 -1.67 12.49
C GLU A 67 -6.43 -0.28 13.06
N GLU A 68 -5.41 0.51 13.41
CA GLU A 68 -5.60 1.85 13.99
C GLU A 68 -5.72 2.97 12.93
N ARG A 69 -5.69 2.62 11.64
CA ARG A 69 -5.74 3.61 10.55
C ARG A 69 -7.18 3.86 10.14
N ASP A 70 -7.52 5.11 9.84
CA ASP A 70 -8.77 5.47 9.16
C ASP A 70 -8.50 5.61 7.65
N PRO A 71 -8.90 4.63 6.81
CA PRO A 71 -8.70 4.69 5.37
C PRO A 71 -9.36 5.91 4.72
N LEU A 72 -10.47 6.38 5.27
CA LEU A 72 -11.22 7.51 4.75
C LEU A 72 -10.47 8.82 5.03
N ALA A 73 -9.99 9.04 6.25
CA ALA A 73 -9.13 10.19 6.57
C ALA A 73 -7.85 10.21 5.73
N ASP A 74 -7.20 9.06 5.58
CA ASP A 74 -5.98 8.90 4.78
C ASP A 74 -6.23 9.21 3.29
N ALA A 75 -7.32 8.71 2.73
CA ALA A 75 -7.73 8.99 1.36
C ALA A 75 -8.11 10.46 1.16
N ARG A 76 -8.84 11.08 2.10
CA ARG A 76 -9.19 12.51 2.07
C ARG A 76 -7.94 13.39 1.97
N LYS A 77 -6.95 13.13 2.81
CA LYS A 77 -5.69 13.88 2.81
C LYS A 77 -5.01 13.84 1.44
N LEU A 78 -4.93 12.65 0.83
CA LEU A 78 -4.35 12.49 -0.50
C LEU A 78 -5.19 13.13 -1.60
N ALA A 79 -6.52 13.06 -1.49
CA ALA A 79 -7.44 13.62 -2.47
C ALA A 79 -7.39 15.15 -2.46
N GLN A 80 -7.33 15.78 -1.28
CA GLN A 80 -7.14 17.23 -1.14
C GLN A 80 -5.80 17.69 -1.74
N GLN A 81 -4.71 16.98 -1.47
CA GLN A 81 -3.42 17.25 -2.11
C GLN A 81 -3.49 17.11 -3.64
N ALA A 82 -4.25 16.12 -4.11
CA ALA A 82 -4.48 15.92 -5.54
C ALA A 82 -5.28 17.07 -6.17
N ALA A 83 -6.38 17.46 -5.55
CA ALA A 83 -7.22 18.56 -6.00
C ALA A 83 -6.43 19.87 -6.13
N ARG A 84 -5.54 20.18 -5.18
CA ARG A 84 -4.64 21.35 -5.24
C ARG A 84 -3.61 21.29 -6.37
N SER A 85 -3.19 20.08 -6.77
CA SER A 85 -2.19 19.89 -7.83
C SER A 85 -2.78 19.82 -9.24
N ILE A 86 -4.10 19.68 -9.37
CA ILE A 86 -4.79 19.59 -10.65
C ILE A 86 -5.34 20.97 -11.00
N SER A 87 -5.07 21.46 -12.21
CA SER A 87 -5.60 22.75 -12.67
C SER A 87 -7.13 22.76 -12.60
N ASP A 88 -7.65 23.87 -12.08
CA ASP A 88 -9.06 24.28 -12.07
C ASP A 88 -9.66 24.48 -13.46
N ARG A 89 -8.83 24.71 -14.49
CA ARG A 89 -9.26 24.80 -15.90
C ARG A 89 -9.74 23.48 -16.48
N HIS A 90 -9.43 22.36 -15.83
CA HIS A 90 -9.95 21.07 -16.25
C HIS A 90 -11.40 20.92 -15.83
N ALA A 91 -12.22 20.36 -16.72
CA ALA A 91 -13.60 20.04 -16.42
C ALA A 91 -13.72 19.13 -15.18
N PRO A 92 -14.79 19.26 -14.37
CA PRO A 92 -15.03 18.48 -13.16
C PRO A 92 -14.75 16.98 -13.31
N GLU A 93 -15.23 16.35 -14.38
CA GLU A 93 -15.07 14.93 -14.65
C GLU A 93 -13.61 14.51 -14.84
N VAL A 94 -12.78 15.38 -15.42
CA VAL A 94 -11.34 15.15 -15.59
C VAL A 94 -10.65 15.21 -14.23
N ARG A 95 -11.03 16.16 -13.38
CA ARG A 95 -10.49 16.32 -12.02
C ARG A 95 -10.84 15.11 -11.16
N VAL A 96 -12.11 14.70 -11.18
CA VAL A 96 -12.60 13.48 -10.51
C VAL A 96 -11.82 12.26 -10.97
N ARG A 97 -11.76 11.99 -12.28
CA ARG A 97 -11.05 10.82 -12.83
C ARG A 97 -9.58 10.77 -12.40
N ARG A 98 -8.89 11.92 -12.37
CA ARG A 98 -7.48 12.01 -11.94
C ARG A 98 -7.32 11.73 -10.45
N ILE A 99 -8.22 12.23 -9.61
CA ILE A 99 -8.21 11.98 -8.16
C ILE A 99 -8.51 10.51 -7.87
N THR A 100 -9.58 9.96 -8.44
CA THR A 100 -9.94 8.54 -8.38
C THR A 100 -8.76 7.66 -8.78
N GLY A 101 -8.12 7.93 -9.92
CA GLY A 101 -6.97 7.17 -10.39
C GLY A 101 -5.76 7.26 -9.45
N ARG A 102 -5.53 8.41 -8.82
CA ARG A 102 -4.46 8.58 -7.84
C ARG A 102 -4.72 7.75 -6.58
N LEU A 103 -5.94 7.76 -6.05
CA LEU A 103 -6.31 6.98 -4.87
C LEU A 103 -6.30 5.47 -5.17
N ALA A 104 -6.82 5.05 -6.33
CA ALA A 104 -6.81 3.65 -6.76
C ALA A 104 -5.39 3.09 -6.88
N ARG A 105 -4.45 3.85 -7.50
CA ARG A 105 -3.02 3.47 -7.53
C ARG A 105 -2.39 3.42 -6.15
N ARG A 106 -2.99 4.09 -5.16
CA ARG A 106 -2.55 4.06 -3.78
C ARG A 106 -3.19 2.92 -2.96
N GLY A 107 -4.09 2.15 -3.58
CA GLY A 107 -4.63 0.91 -3.06
C GLY A 107 -5.83 1.06 -2.13
N PHE A 108 -6.49 2.21 -2.13
CA PHE A 108 -7.75 2.41 -1.41
C PHE A 108 -8.90 1.69 -2.10
N ASP A 109 -9.84 1.21 -1.30
CA ASP A 109 -11.03 0.54 -1.80
C ASP A 109 -11.98 1.50 -2.51
N PHE A 110 -12.75 0.97 -3.45
CA PHE A 110 -13.63 1.76 -4.29
C PHE A 110 -14.64 2.58 -3.50
N ASP A 111 -15.21 2.01 -2.43
CA ASP A 111 -16.17 2.71 -1.57
C ASP A 111 -15.55 3.89 -0.83
N VAL A 112 -14.31 3.74 -0.36
CA VAL A 112 -13.56 4.85 0.25
C VAL A 112 -13.31 5.94 -0.79
N ILE A 113 -12.85 5.56 -1.97
CA ILE A 113 -12.57 6.50 -3.07
C ILE A 113 -13.82 7.30 -3.43
N ARG A 114 -14.95 6.61 -3.63
CA ARG A 114 -16.25 7.21 -3.97
C ARG A 114 -16.67 8.23 -2.92
N ARG A 115 -16.69 7.85 -1.64
CA ARG A 115 -17.04 8.76 -0.52
C ARG A 115 -16.17 10.01 -0.51
N VAL A 116 -14.86 9.87 -0.68
CA VAL A 116 -13.94 11.03 -0.68
C VAL A 116 -14.17 11.93 -1.89
N VAL A 117 -14.43 11.36 -3.07
CA VAL A 117 -14.71 12.15 -4.27
C VAL A 117 -16.01 12.93 -4.12
N ASP A 118 -17.05 12.32 -3.57
CA ASP A 118 -18.36 12.95 -3.33
C ASP A 118 -18.22 14.15 -2.36
N GLU A 119 -17.38 14.04 -1.34
CA GLU A 119 -17.12 15.11 -0.36
C GLU A 119 -16.36 16.31 -0.93
N LEU A 120 -15.59 16.15 -2.01
CA LEU A 120 -14.80 17.23 -2.58
C LEU A 120 -15.64 18.26 -3.38
N ASP A 121 -16.94 17.98 -3.59
CA ASP A 121 -17.91 18.81 -4.31
C ASP A 121 -17.27 19.55 -5.50
N LEU A 122 -16.65 18.77 -6.40
CA LEU A 122 -15.82 19.29 -7.50
C LEU A 122 -16.65 19.92 -8.65
N ARG A 123 -17.87 20.39 -8.35
CA ARG A 123 -18.82 21.00 -9.28
C ARG A 123 -18.28 22.29 -9.90
#